data_AF-A0A964UI06-F1
#
_entry.id   AF-A0A964UI06-F1
#
_cell.length_a   1.000
_cell.length_b   1.000
_cell.length_c   1.000
_cell.angle_alpha   90.00
_cell.angle_beta   90.00
_cell.angle_gamma   90.00
#
_symmetry.space_group_name_H-M   'P 1'
#
loop_
_entity.id
_entity.type
_entity.pdbx_description
1 polymer ?
#
loop_
_entity_poly.entity_id
_entity_poly.type
_entity_poly.pdbx_seq_one_letter_code
_entity_poly.pdbx_strand_id
1 'polypeptide(L)'
;MDPIHLLALLYAINGLIAVLGYWPQIVKLYRAKERPEEFSLTGWSIWVYTTLITFTYATLINGDPLFMFVSGMYALGTVSIWALVLTRKRT
;
A
#
# COMPACT_ATOMS: atom_id res chain seq x y z
N MET A 1 9.08 -16.79 -23.22
CA MET A 1 7.93 -16.06 -22.65
C MET A 1 7.63 -14.92 -23.58
N ASP A 2 6.40 -14.82 -24.06
CA ASP A 2 5.97 -13.69 -24.90
C ASP A 2 5.85 -12.40 -24.06
N PRO A 3 5.82 -11.22 -24.70
CA PRO A 3 5.83 -9.94 -24.00
C PRO A 3 4.66 -9.74 -23.01
N ILE A 4 3.48 -10.32 -23.29
CA ILE A 4 2.28 -10.14 -22.46
C ILE A 4 2.45 -10.90 -21.14
N HIS A 5 2.89 -12.15 -21.19
CA HIS A 5 3.14 -12.94 -19.98
C HIS A 5 4.29 -12.38 -19.15
N LEU A 6 5.32 -11.81 -19.80
CA LEU A 6 6.40 -11.13 -19.09
C LEU A 6 5.87 -9.89 -18.34
N LEU A 7 5.03 -9.08 -18.99
CA LEU A 7 4.39 -7.92 -18.35
C LEU A 7 3.51 -8.33 -17.16
N ALA A 8 2.71 -9.38 -17.30
CA ALA A 8 1.88 -9.90 -16.22
C ALA A 8 2.73 -10.35 -15.02
N LEU A 9 3.84 -11.05 -15.27
CA LEU A 9 4.76 -11.47 -14.22
C LEU A 9 5.42 -10.25 -13.52
N LEU A 10 5.92 -9.28 -14.28
CA LEU A 10 6.50 -8.06 -13.73
C LEU A 10 5.47 -7.27 -12.91
N TYR A 11 4.22 -7.24 -13.36
CA TYR A 11 3.14 -6.58 -12.65
C TYR A 11 2.80 -7.30 -11.34
N ALA A 12 2.79 -8.64 -11.31
CA ALA A 12 2.65 -9.41 -10.08
C ALA A 12 3.78 -9.11 -9.09
N ILE A 13 5.03 -9.10 -9.57
CA ILE A 13 6.21 -8.76 -8.78
C ILE A 13 6.13 -7.32 -8.25
N ASN A 14 5.59 -6.38 -9.02
CA ASN A 14 5.39 -5.00 -8.58
C ASN A 14 4.51 -4.91 -7.32
N GLY A 15 3.47 -5.75 -7.20
CA GLY A 15 2.69 -5.85 -5.96
C GLY A 15 3.52 -6.25 -4.74
N LEU A 16 4.44 -7.21 -4.90
CA LEU A 16 5.36 -7.63 -3.83
C LEU A 16 6.38 -6.55 -3.50
N ILE A 17 6.94 -5.90 -4.52
CA ILE A 17 7.87 -4.78 -4.36
C ILE A 17 7.20 -3.63 -3.60
N ALA A 18 5.92 -3.35 -3.85
CA ALA A 18 5.19 -2.32 -3.12
C ALA A 18 5.20 -2.58 -1.61
N VAL A 19 4.86 -3.80 -1.16
CA VAL A 19 4.91 -4.17 0.27
C VAL A 19 6.32 -4.05 0.85
N LEU A 20 7.33 -4.54 0.12
CA LEU A 20 8.73 -4.42 0.54
C LEU A 20 9.18 -2.95 0.60
N GLY A 21 8.67 -2.09 -0.28
CA GLY A 21 8.92 -0.65 -0.27
C GLY A 21 8.34 0.05 0.95
N TYR A 22 7.17 -0.41 1.43
CA TYR A 22 6.55 0.10 2.66
C TYR A 22 7.23 -0.41 3.94
N TRP A 23 7.92 -1.55 3.88
CA TRP A 23 8.49 -2.23 5.05
C TRP A 23 9.43 -1.36 5.90
N PRO A 24 10.42 -0.64 5.34
CA PRO A 24 11.30 0.22 6.15
C PRO A 24 10.53 1.30 6.90
N GLN A 25 9.49 1.87 6.28
CA GLN A 25 8.67 2.92 6.89
C GLN A 25 7.77 2.35 7.99
N ILE A 26 7.18 1.17 7.77
CA ILE A 26 6.43 0.43 8.79
C ILE A 26 7.32 0.15 10.01
N VAL A 27 8.53 -0.37 9.80
CA VAL A 27 9.48 -0.67 10.90
C VAL A 27 9.88 0.61 11.64
N LYS A 28 10.17 1.70 10.91
CA LYS A 28 10.51 3.00 11.51
C LYS A 28 9.37 3.52 12.40
N LEU A 29 8.13 3.50 11.90
CA LEU A 29 6.94 3.94 12.65
C LEU A 29 6.59 3.00 13.81
N TYR A 30 6.83 1.69 13.64
CA TYR A 30 6.58 0.72 14.69
C TYR A 30 7.53 0.91 15.88
N ARG A 31 8.80 1.25 15.60
CA ARG A 31 9.83 1.50 16.63
C ARG A 31 9.78 2.92 17.21
N ALA A 32 9.13 3.86 16.52
CA ALA A 32 8.99 5.22 17.01
C ALA A 32 8.03 5.29 18.21
N LYS A 33 8.43 5.98 19.28
CA LYS A 33 7.58 6.22 20.45
C LYS A 33 6.45 7.20 20.12
N GLU A 34 6.72 8.15 19.24
CA GLU A 34 5.82 9.21 18.82
C GLU A 34 5.81 9.34 17.30
N ARG A 35 4.80 10.04 16.78
CA ARG A 35 4.69 10.30 15.35
C ARG A 35 5.73 11.37 14.93
N PRO A 36 6.52 11.15 13.87
CA PRO A 36 7.39 12.20 13.32
C PRO A 36 6.57 13.44 12.92
N GLU A 37 7.03 14.64 13.27
CA GLU A 37 6.32 15.90 12.94
C GLU A 37 6.14 16.08 11.43
N GLU A 38 7.14 15.68 10.65
CA GLU A 38 7.14 15.74 9.17
C GLU A 38 6.16 14.76 8.52
N PHE A 39 5.55 13.85 9.30
CA PHE A 39 4.63 12.86 8.75
C PHE A 39 3.28 13.49 8.40
N SER A 40 3.04 13.69 7.10
CA SER A 40 1.77 14.23 6.59
C SER A 40 0.64 13.20 6.66
N LEU A 41 -0.18 13.28 7.72
CA LEU A 41 -1.41 12.50 7.84
C LEU A 41 -2.33 12.68 6.63
N THR A 42 -2.53 13.92 6.18
CA THR A 42 -3.40 14.22 5.04
C THR A 42 -2.92 13.54 3.77
N GLY A 43 -1.60 13.59 3.51
CA GLY A 43 -1.02 12.93 2.33
C GLY A 43 -1.23 11.42 2.37
N TRP A 44 -0.99 10.78 3.52
CA TRP A 44 -1.21 9.35 3.67
C TRP A 44 -2.70 8.95 3.62
N SER A 45 -3.60 9.79 4.14
CA SER A 45 -5.05 9.58 4.00
C SER A 45 -5.46 9.52 2.53
N ILE A 46 -4.94 10.42 1.69
CA ILE A 46 -5.23 10.42 0.24
C ILE A 46 -4.79 9.07 -0.38
N TRP A 47 -3.58 8.61 -0.08
CA TRP A 47 -3.09 7.31 -0.58
C TRP A 47 -3.91 6.13 -0.10
N VAL A 48 -4.37 6.13 1.14
CA VAL A 48 -5.28 5.10 1.65
C VAL A 48 -6.59 5.11 0.87
N TYR A 49 -7.23 6.26 0.70
CA TYR A 49 -8.50 6.32 -0.02
C TYR A 49 -8.36 5.89 -1.48
N THR A 50 -7.32 6.35 -2.19
CA THR A 50 -7.14 5.99 -3.60
C THR A 50 -6.85 4.51 -3.79
N THR A 51 -6.02 3.91 -2.94
CA THR A 51 -5.71 2.47 -3.03
C THR A 51 -6.89 1.60 -2.61
N LEU A 52 -7.66 1.99 -1.59
CA LEU A 52 -8.89 1.30 -1.20
C LEU A 52 -9.97 1.36 -2.30
N ILE A 53 -10.18 2.53 -2.92
CA ILE A 53 -11.10 2.66 -4.05
C ILE A 53 -10.64 1.77 -5.21
N THR A 54 -9.34 1.77 -5.52
CA THR A 54 -8.77 0.95 -6.60
C THR A 54 -8.95 -0.54 -6.34
N PHE A 55 -8.65 -1.00 -5.12
CA PHE A 55 -8.84 -2.39 -4.74
C PHE A 55 -10.32 -2.80 -4.73
N THR A 56 -11.20 -1.93 -4.24
CA THR A 56 -12.66 -2.16 -4.25
C THR A 56 -13.18 -2.24 -5.68
N TYR A 57 -12.72 -1.37 -6.58
CA TYR A 57 -13.05 -1.45 -8.00
C TYR A 57 -12.52 -2.74 -8.64
N ALA A 58 -11.27 -3.11 -8.36
CA ALA A 58 -10.67 -4.34 -8.89
C ALA A 58 -11.47 -5.58 -8.47
N THR A 59 -11.92 -5.62 -7.21
CA THR A 59 -12.64 -6.75 -6.61
C THR A 59 -14.10 -6.83 -7.02
N LEU A 60 -14.83 -5.70 -6.99
CA LEU A 60 -16.28 -5.69 -7.19
C LEU A 60 -16.70 -5.49 -8.65
N ILE A 61 -15.89 -4.80 -9.46
CA ILE A 61 -16.26 -4.40 -10.82
C ILE A 61 -15.38 -5.08 -11.87
N ASN A 62 -14.05 -5.02 -11.72
CA ASN A 62 -13.15 -5.47 -12.78
C ASN A 62 -13.04 -7.01 -12.88
N GLY A 63 -12.94 -7.72 -11.75
CA GLY A 63 -12.88 -9.19 -11.77
C GLY A 63 -11.51 -9.81 -12.08
N ASP A 64 -10.49 -9.02 -12.45
CA ASP A 64 -9.13 -9.51 -12.74
C ASP A 64 -8.36 -9.89 -11.45
N PRO A 65 -8.00 -11.17 -11.23
CA PRO A 65 -7.30 -11.60 -10.02
C PRO A 65 -5.90 -11.00 -9.85
N LEU A 66 -5.18 -10.75 -10.94
CA LEU A 66 -3.85 -10.15 -10.90
C LEU A 66 -3.97 -8.68 -10.48
N PHE A 67 -4.94 -7.94 -11.03
CA PHE A 67 -5.17 -6.57 -10.61
C PHE A 67 -5.65 -6.49 -9.16
N MET A 68 -6.54 -7.39 -8.72
CA MET A 68 -6.95 -7.50 -7.33
C MET A 68 -5.76 -7.74 -6.40
N PHE A 69 -4.88 -8.68 -6.76
CA PHE A 69 -3.68 -8.97 -5.97
C PHE A 69 -2.79 -7.74 -5.84
N VAL A 70 -2.41 -7.11 -6.96
CA VAL A 70 -1.50 -5.96 -6.95
C VAL A 70 -2.10 -4.78 -6.21
N SER A 71 -3.34 -4.38 -6.54
CA SER A 71 -4.02 -3.27 -5.84
C SER A 71 -4.23 -3.54 -4.35
N GLY A 72 -4.50 -4.80 -3.97
CA GLY A 72 -4.60 -5.23 -2.58
C GLY A 72 -3.29 -5.09 -1.81
N MET A 73 -2.15 -5.38 -2.44
CA MET A 73 -0.83 -5.16 -1.82
C MET A 73 -0.54 -3.68 -1.56
N TYR A 74 -0.92 -2.78 -2.48
CA TYR A 74 -0.82 -1.33 -2.27
C TYR A 74 -1.74 -0.84 -1.14
N ALA A 75 -2.99 -1.32 -1.13
CA ALA A 75 -3.94 -0.99 -0.07
C ALA A 75 -3.43 -1.48 1.30
N LEU A 76 -2.91 -2.70 1.39
CA LEU A 76 -2.33 -3.26 2.61
C LEU A 76 -1.20 -2.37 3.16
N GLY A 77 -0.26 -1.98 2.31
CA GLY A 77 0.89 -1.16 2.72
C GLY A 77 0.50 0.22 3.21
N THR A 78 -0.34 0.93 2.45
CA THR A 78 -0.80 2.29 2.81
C THR A 78 -1.66 2.29 4.07
N VAL A 79 -2.60 1.33 4.19
CA VAL A 79 -3.44 1.17 5.39
C VAL A 79 -2.59 0.83 6.61
N SER A 80 -1.58 -0.04 6.47
CA SER A 80 -0.70 -0.40 7.59
C SER A 80 0.08 0.81 8.12
N ILE A 81 0.64 1.63 7.22
CA ILE A 81 1.35 2.85 7.58
C ILE A 81 0.41 3.84 8.28
N TRP A 82 -0.76 4.08 7.69
CA TRP A 82 -1.72 5.03 8.22
C TRP A 82 -2.27 4.61 9.59
N ALA A 83 -2.62 3.33 9.75
CA ALA A 83 -3.06 2.77 11.02
C ALA A 83 -1.99 2.89 12.11
N LEU A 84 -0.73 2.56 11.79
CA LEU A 84 0.38 2.74 12.73
C LEU A 84 0.50 4.20 13.16
N VAL A 85 0.41 5.13 12.23
CA VAL A 85 0.53 6.57 12.52
C VAL A 85 -0.59 7.06 13.43
N LEU A 86 -1.83 6.61 13.21
CA LEU A 86 -2.96 6.97 14.06
C LEU A 86 -2.83 6.46 15.49
N THR A 87 -2.14 5.33 15.71
CA THR A 87 -1.90 4.80 17.07
C THR A 87 -0.79 5.53 17.83
N ARG A 88 0.01 6.37 17.16
CA ARG A 88 1.09 7.12 17.81
C ARG A 88 0.61 8.48 18.31
N LYS A 89 1.00 8.81 19.55
CA LYS A 89 0.80 10.16 20.08
C LYS A 89 1.63 11.14 19.25
N ARG A 90 1.02 12.30 18.97
CA ARG A 90 1.71 13.44 18.38
C ARG A 90 2.66 13.99 19.45
N THR A 91 3.93 14.16 19.12
CA THR A 91 4.87 14.93 19.95
C THR A 91 4.44 16.39 20.01
#